data_AF-A0A9Q0CY98-F1
#
_entry.id   AF-A0A9Q0CY98-F1
#
_cell.length_a   1.000
_cell.length_b   1.000
_cell.length_c   1.000
_cell.angle_alpha   90.00
_cell.angle_beta   90.00
_cell.angle_gamma   90.00
#
_symmetry.space_group_name_H-M   'P 1'
#
loop_
_entity.id
_entity.type
_entity.pdbx_description
1 polymer ?
#
loop_
_entity_poly.entity_id
_entity_poly.type
_entity_poly.pdbx_seq_one_letter_code
_entity_poly.pdbx_strand_id
1 'polypeptide(L)'
;MFHRVLPYKDVIDNMLMSNSDSIQLMLSTGEWQQLQHVKDFLKAFFDATVKLSCSYTPSAHELLQHLFAISKVYRDIRELENRDETLAPIVQAMTTKFLKYWDDVPLVTIIANCLDPQWKVKYTVKMMQKYKENLGLPAQNEEGRVNYALETMFNLYNSRINVARPASTRSSAGSGSHHGLLDELRDEDDLDENASMNELKSYNLGMVEKHPVDILDYWKRHSSASPTLAMMARDIFAVPVSTVPSESCFSSANRILTDKRSKLGPNVFERLVCMKDWIDAENRTQHFVPGETSSCAETQGSGTATEAESDDEEYDPKDTELWYLRKNY
;
A
#
# COMPACT_ATOMS: atom_id res chain seq x y z
N MET A 1 -4.99 -20.11 8.05
CA MET A 1 -5.18 -21.40 8.76
C MET A 1 -4.56 -21.37 10.16
N PHE A 2 -3.24 -21.23 10.31
CA PHE A 2 -2.57 -21.26 11.63
C PHE A 2 -3.12 -20.26 12.66
N HIS A 3 -3.43 -19.03 12.25
CA HIS A 3 -4.07 -18.03 13.12
C HIS A 3 -5.40 -18.52 13.70
N ARG A 4 -6.17 -19.31 12.95
CA ARG A 4 -7.45 -19.87 13.39
C ARG A 4 -7.27 -21.13 14.21
N VAL A 5 -6.24 -21.94 13.95
CA VAL A 5 -6.05 -23.26 14.59
C VAL A 5 -5.41 -23.15 15.97
N LEU A 6 -4.38 -22.32 16.12
CA LEU A 6 -3.60 -22.23 17.37
C LEU A 6 -4.42 -21.88 18.63
N PRO A 7 -5.45 -21.00 18.58
CA PRO A 7 -6.30 -20.75 19.73
C PRO A 7 -7.12 -21.96 20.19
N TYR A 8 -7.35 -22.95 19.32
CA TYR A 8 -8.13 -24.15 19.63
C TYR A 8 -7.25 -25.37 19.94
N LYS A 9 -5.95 -25.18 20.20
CA LYS A 9 -5.03 -26.27 20.54
C LYS A 9 -5.63 -27.25 21.55
N ASP A 10 -6.09 -26.74 22.69
CA ASP A 10 -6.61 -27.58 23.77
C ASP A 10 -7.90 -28.31 23.38
N VAL A 11 -8.74 -27.69 22.54
CA VAL A 11 -9.98 -28.31 22.04
C VAL A 11 -9.66 -29.43 21.05
N ILE A 12 -8.69 -29.19 20.16
CA ILE A 12 -8.23 -30.17 19.17
C ILE A 12 -7.59 -31.37 19.87
N ASP A 13 -6.69 -31.12 20.83
CA ASP A 13 -6.02 -32.18 21.59
C ASP A 13 -7.04 -33.03 22.37
N ASN A 14 -8.01 -32.40 23.05
CA ASN A 14 -9.06 -33.11 23.78
C ASN A 14 -9.99 -33.94 22.87
N MET A 15 -10.32 -33.42 21.68
CA MET A 15 -11.15 -34.13 20.70
C MET A 15 -10.42 -35.36 20.14
N LEU A 16 -9.13 -35.22 19.83
CA LEU A 16 -8.30 -36.33 19.34
C LEU A 16 -8.08 -37.40 20.42
N MET A 17 -7.95 -37.01 21.70
CA MET A 17 -7.88 -37.97 22.81
C MET A 17 -9.19 -38.74 23.04
N SER A 18 -10.34 -38.15 22.69
CA SER A 18 -11.65 -38.77 22.86
C SER A 18 -11.97 -39.84 21.81
N ASN A 19 -11.15 -39.95 20.75
CA ASN A 19 -11.39 -40.85 19.63
C ASN A 19 -10.18 -41.76 19.38
N SER A 20 -10.30 -43.04 19.70
CA SER A 20 -9.19 -44.01 19.73
C SER A 20 -8.39 -44.09 18.42
N ASP A 21 -9.07 -43.90 17.29
CA ASP A 21 -8.47 -44.02 15.96
C ASP A 21 -7.68 -42.76 15.55
N SER A 22 -7.88 -41.65 16.27
CA SER A 22 -7.32 -40.32 15.96
C SER A 22 -6.13 -39.93 16.85
N ILE A 23 -5.80 -40.71 17.87
CA ILE A 23 -4.69 -40.44 18.81
C ILE A 23 -3.34 -40.35 18.06
N GLN A 24 -3.18 -41.09 16.96
CA GLN A 24 -1.98 -41.03 16.10
C GLN A 24 -1.78 -39.68 15.39
N LEU A 25 -2.80 -38.81 15.35
CA LEU A 25 -2.75 -37.48 14.75
C LEU A 25 -2.44 -36.38 15.78
N MET A 26 -2.19 -36.75 17.04
CA MET A 26 -1.82 -35.77 18.07
C MET A 26 -0.49 -35.12 17.74
N LEU A 27 -0.50 -33.80 17.74
CA LEU A 27 0.72 -33.00 17.64
C LEU A 27 1.39 -32.97 19.01
N SER A 28 2.69 -33.25 19.03
CA SER A 28 3.54 -33.07 20.19
C SER A 28 3.64 -31.58 20.56
N THR A 29 4.04 -31.29 21.80
CA THR A 29 4.32 -29.92 22.25
C THR A 29 5.36 -29.23 21.35
N GLY A 30 6.34 -29.98 20.82
CA GLY A 30 7.35 -29.45 19.90
C GLY A 30 6.76 -29.06 18.54
N GLU A 31 5.87 -29.88 17.97
CA GLU A 31 5.20 -29.56 16.70
C GLU A 31 4.27 -28.35 16.84
N TRP A 32 3.58 -28.22 17.97
CA TRP A 32 2.81 -27.01 18.27
C TRP A 32 3.68 -25.75 18.34
N GLN A 33 4.89 -25.85 18.89
CA GLN A 33 5.85 -24.74 18.89
C GLN A 33 6.37 -24.42 17.48
N GLN A 34 6.65 -25.43 16.67
CA GLN A 34 7.02 -25.25 15.26
C GLN A 34 5.93 -24.53 14.47
N LEU A 35 4.66 -24.91 14.66
CA LEU A 35 3.51 -24.23 14.05
C LEU A 35 3.42 -22.75 14.44
N GLN A 36 3.71 -22.43 15.70
CA GLN A 36 3.75 -21.05 16.18
C GLN A 36 4.89 -20.26 15.50
N HIS A 37 6.09 -20.82 15.40
CA HIS A 37 7.21 -20.19 14.69
C HIS A 37 6.89 -19.95 13.19
N VAL A 38 6.28 -20.92 12.52
CA VAL A 38 5.85 -20.77 11.12
C VAL A 38 4.79 -19.67 10.98
N LYS A 39 3.83 -19.57 11.91
CA LYS A 39 2.85 -18.48 11.93
C LYS A 39 3.54 -17.12 12.05
N ASP A 40 4.47 -16.97 12.98
CA ASP A 40 5.13 -15.69 13.25
C ASP A 40 6.02 -15.29 12.07
N PHE A 41 6.69 -16.24 11.43
CA PHE A 41 7.42 -16.02 10.18
C PHE A 41 6.48 -15.53 9.06
N LEU A 42 5.37 -16.25 8.83
CA LEU A 42 4.43 -15.91 7.75
C LEU A 42 3.67 -14.62 8.00
N LYS A 43 3.66 -14.10 9.24
CA LYS A 43 2.95 -12.87 9.59
C LYS A 43 3.41 -11.68 8.74
N ALA A 44 4.72 -11.50 8.52
CA ALA A 44 5.21 -10.38 7.72
C ALA A 44 4.73 -10.44 6.26
N PHE A 45 4.65 -11.65 5.69
CA PHE A 45 4.12 -11.88 4.35
C PHE A 45 2.61 -11.65 4.29
N PHE A 46 1.88 -12.10 5.31
CA PHE A 46 0.45 -11.88 5.43
C PHE A 46 0.13 -10.38 5.52
N ASP A 47 0.79 -9.66 6.42
CA ASP A 47 0.61 -8.22 6.61
C ASP A 47 0.91 -7.45 5.31
N ALA A 48 1.99 -7.82 4.60
CA ALA A 48 2.32 -7.27 3.28
C ALA A 48 1.24 -7.58 2.24
N THR A 49 0.75 -8.81 2.18
CA THR A 49 -0.26 -9.23 1.20
C THR A 49 -1.57 -8.48 1.41
N VAL A 50 -2.02 -8.35 2.65
CA VAL A 50 -3.24 -7.61 3.00
C VAL A 50 -3.12 -6.16 2.56
N LYS A 51 -2.02 -5.51 2.91
CA LYS A 51 -1.83 -4.08 2.65
C LYS A 51 -1.63 -3.75 1.16
N LEU A 52 -0.84 -4.56 0.46
CA LEU A 52 -0.53 -4.34 -0.96
C LEU A 52 -1.65 -4.80 -1.91
N SER A 53 -2.65 -5.52 -1.40
CA SER A 53 -3.83 -5.95 -2.15
C SER A 53 -5.01 -4.99 -2.05
N CYS A 54 -4.83 -3.83 -1.40
CA CYS A 54 -5.85 -2.79 -1.33
C CYS A 54 -6.23 -2.28 -2.74
N SER A 55 -7.52 -1.99 -2.94
CA SER A 55 -8.06 -1.58 -4.25
C SER A 55 -8.19 -0.07 -4.45
N TYR A 56 -8.42 0.69 -3.38
CA TYR A 56 -8.73 2.13 -3.47
C TYR A 56 -7.77 3.01 -2.66
N THR A 57 -6.62 2.44 -2.26
CA THR A 57 -5.54 3.19 -1.59
C THR A 57 -4.23 2.96 -2.33
N PRO A 58 -3.38 3.97 -2.50
CA PRO A 58 -2.09 3.79 -3.16
C PRO A 58 -1.23 2.73 -2.47
N SER A 59 -0.75 1.73 -3.20
CA SER A 59 0.07 0.64 -2.64
C SER A 59 1.54 0.70 -3.08
N ALA A 60 1.84 1.35 -4.22
CA ALA A 60 3.18 1.37 -4.82
C ALA A 60 4.27 1.88 -3.88
N HIS A 61 3.97 2.91 -3.09
CA HIS A 61 4.90 3.55 -2.15
C HIS A 61 5.19 2.69 -0.91
N GLU A 62 4.35 1.72 -0.57
CA GLU A 62 4.52 0.89 0.64
C GLU A 62 5.30 -0.40 0.38
N LEU A 63 5.42 -0.84 -0.88
CA LEU A 63 6.04 -2.14 -1.21
C LEU A 63 7.44 -2.28 -0.60
N LEU A 64 8.29 -1.25 -0.74
CA LEU A 64 9.67 -1.33 -0.27
C LEU A 64 9.74 -1.51 1.26
N GLN A 65 8.82 -0.89 1.99
CA GLN A 65 8.73 -1.01 3.46
C GLN A 65 8.39 -2.45 3.85
N HIS A 66 7.46 -3.08 3.13
CA HIS A 66 7.08 -4.48 3.35
C HIS A 66 8.19 -5.46 2.95
N LEU A 67 8.86 -5.24 1.81
CA LEU A 67 10.04 -6.02 1.42
C LEU A 67 11.15 -5.90 2.45
N PHE A 68 11.39 -4.70 2.98
CA PHE A 68 12.35 -4.48 4.06
C PHE A 68 11.94 -5.23 5.34
N ALA A 69 10.66 -5.20 5.73
CA ALA A 69 10.18 -5.96 6.88
C ALA A 69 10.38 -7.47 6.70
N ILE A 70 10.04 -8.01 5.53
CA ILE A 70 10.25 -9.43 5.18
C ILE A 70 11.74 -9.78 5.21
N SER A 71 12.63 -8.91 4.70
CA SER A 71 14.08 -9.17 4.73
C SER A 71 14.62 -9.33 6.15
N LYS A 72 14.08 -8.60 7.14
CA LYS A 72 14.45 -8.79 8.55
C LYS A 72 14.08 -10.19 9.04
N VAL A 73 12.91 -10.69 8.66
CA VAL A 73 12.48 -12.05 9.00
C VAL A 73 13.44 -13.09 8.40
N TYR A 74 13.91 -12.90 7.17
CA TYR A 74 14.93 -13.78 6.57
C TYR A 74 16.28 -13.74 7.29
N ARG A 75 16.71 -12.55 7.74
CA ARG A 75 17.92 -12.43 8.56
C ARG A 75 17.76 -13.21 9.86
N ASP A 76 16.65 -13.00 10.56
CA ASP A 76 16.40 -13.59 11.87
C ASP A 76 16.23 -15.12 11.77
N ILE A 77 15.58 -15.64 10.72
CA ILE A 77 15.44 -17.09 10.54
C ILE A 77 16.76 -17.77 10.17
N ARG A 78 17.67 -17.08 9.48
CA ARG A 78 19.00 -17.61 9.16
C ARG A 78 19.83 -17.85 10.43
N GLU A 79 19.64 -17.01 11.45
CA GLU A 79 20.27 -17.21 12.76
C GLU A 79 19.70 -18.44 13.50
N LEU A 80 18.42 -18.75 13.27
CA LEU A 80 17.74 -19.93 13.83
C LEU A 80 18.08 -21.22 13.06
N GLU A 81 18.20 -21.16 11.73
CA GLU A 81 18.65 -22.27 10.87
C GLU A 81 20.00 -22.83 11.32
N ASN A 82 20.93 -21.95 11.71
CA ASN A 82 22.22 -22.37 12.28
C ASN A 82 22.09 -23.20 13.58
N ARG A 83 20.92 -23.21 14.21
CA ARG A 83 20.61 -23.96 15.44
C ARG A 83 19.72 -25.17 15.18
N ASP A 84 18.95 -25.19 14.08
CA ASP A 84 18.01 -26.25 13.71
C ASP A 84 18.13 -26.59 12.21
N GLU A 85 18.83 -27.69 11.93
CA GLU A 85 19.12 -28.17 10.58
C GLU A 85 17.86 -28.58 9.80
N THR A 86 16.74 -28.84 10.49
CA THR A 86 15.47 -29.23 9.84
C THR A 86 14.81 -28.08 9.08
N LEU A 87 15.11 -26.83 9.47
CA LEU A 87 14.54 -25.62 8.85
C LEU A 87 15.29 -25.21 7.58
N ALA A 88 16.56 -25.60 7.45
CA ALA A 88 17.43 -25.23 6.33
C ALA A 88 16.80 -25.44 4.94
N PRO A 89 16.27 -26.64 4.58
CA PRO A 89 15.68 -26.84 3.26
C PRO A 89 14.44 -25.97 3.01
N ILE A 90 13.65 -25.69 4.05
CA ILE A 90 12.45 -24.85 3.95
C ILE A 90 12.86 -23.39 3.70
N VAL A 91 13.77 -22.86 4.53
CA VAL A 91 14.28 -21.49 4.40
C VAL A 91 14.94 -21.27 3.05
N GLN A 92 15.75 -22.23 2.58
CA GLN A 92 16.41 -22.16 1.28
C GLN A 92 15.40 -22.14 0.12
N ALA A 93 14.39 -23.01 0.15
CA ALA A 93 13.35 -23.05 -0.88
C ALA A 93 12.54 -21.74 -0.91
N MET A 94 12.17 -21.21 0.26
CA MET A 94 11.46 -19.94 0.38
C MET A 94 12.30 -18.76 -0.09
N THR A 95 13.56 -18.70 0.31
CA THR A 95 14.50 -17.64 -0.10
C THR A 95 14.69 -17.65 -1.62
N THR A 96 14.88 -18.83 -2.21
CA THR A 96 15.00 -18.98 -3.67
C THR A 96 13.76 -18.46 -4.39
N LYS A 97 12.57 -18.81 -3.91
CA LYS A 97 11.31 -18.36 -4.50
C LYS A 97 11.11 -16.85 -4.32
N PHE A 98 11.49 -16.29 -3.18
CA PHE A 98 11.38 -14.86 -2.90
C PHE A 98 12.31 -14.04 -3.80
N LEU A 99 13.60 -14.38 -3.83
CA LEU A 99 14.59 -13.69 -4.66
C LEU A 99 14.27 -13.77 -6.15
N LYS A 100 13.67 -14.88 -6.62
CA LYS A 100 13.20 -15.00 -8.00
C LYS A 100 12.31 -13.83 -8.44
N TYR A 101 11.49 -13.27 -7.55
CA TYR A 101 10.57 -12.19 -7.88
C TYR A 101 11.01 -10.82 -7.35
N TRP A 102 11.78 -10.79 -6.26
CA TRP A 102 12.05 -9.56 -5.51
C TRP A 102 13.54 -9.22 -5.35
N ASP A 103 14.46 -9.96 -5.98
CA ASP A 103 15.87 -9.56 -6.07
C ASP A 103 15.98 -8.21 -6.80
N ASP A 104 15.30 -8.08 -7.92
CA ASP A 104 15.18 -6.81 -8.65
C ASP A 104 13.86 -6.09 -8.35
N VAL A 105 13.91 -5.11 -7.44
CA VAL A 105 12.72 -4.35 -7.04
C VAL A 105 12.25 -3.45 -8.19
N PRO A 106 10.96 -3.46 -8.56
CA PRO A 106 10.44 -2.65 -9.66
C PRO A 106 10.70 -1.15 -9.46
N LEU A 107 11.29 -0.49 -10.46
CA LEU A 107 11.67 0.93 -10.40
C LEU A 107 10.48 1.85 -10.05
N VAL A 108 9.28 1.56 -10.54
CA VAL A 108 8.08 2.35 -10.23
C VAL A 108 7.80 2.43 -8.73
N THR A 109 8.06 1.35 -7.99
CA THR A 109 7.82 1.29 -6.54
C THR A 109 8.93 2.00 -5.75
N ILE A 110 10.15 1.98 -6.27
CA ILE A 110 11.28 2.75 -5.74
C ILE A 110 11.01 4.25 -5.89
N ILE A 111 10.55 4.67 -7.07
CA ILE A 111 10.19 6.07 -7.34
C ILE A 111 8.99 6.49 -6.49
N ALA A 112 7.97 5.63 -6.36
CA ALA A 112 6.85 5.87 -5.46
C ALA A 112 7.31 6.10 -4.02
N ASN A 113 8.21 5.27 -3.49
CA ASN A 113 8.75 5.45 -2.14
C ASN A 113 9.62 6.73 -2.03
N CYS A 114 10.28 7.17 -3.11
CA CYS A 114 10.98 8.47 -3.12
C CYS A 114 10.01 9.66 -3.08
N LEU A 115 8.82 9.53 -3.67
CA LEU A 115 7.77 10.55 -3.66
C LEU A 115 6.95 10.55 -2.38
N ASP A 116 7.18 9.57 -1.50
CA ASP A 116 6.64 9.62 -0.15
C ASP A 116 7.43 10.64 0.69
N PRO A 117 6.76 11.69 1.21
CA PRO A 117 7.41 12.72 2.02
C PRO A 117 8.02 12.21 3.33
N GLN A 118 7.63 11.01 3.78
CA GLN A 118 8.18 10.33 4.95
C GLN A 118 9.50 9.60 4.67
N TRP A 119 9.82 9.29 3.41
CA TRP A 119 11.03 8.52 3.07
C TRP A 119 11.99 9.31 2.19
N LYS A 120 11.49 9.97 1.15
CA LYS A 120 12.32 10.67 0.15
C LYS A 120 13.44 9.78 -0.41
N VAL A 121 14.36 10.33 -1.18
CA VAL A 121 15.51 9.56 -1.70
C VAL A 121 16.38 9.00 -0.57
N LYS A 122 16.67 9.83 0.45
CA LYS A 122 17.59 9.49 1.53
C LYS A 122 17.24 8.20 2.27
N TYR A 123 15.98 8.02 2.68
CA TYR A 123 15.58 6.82 3.40
C TYR A 123 15.26 5.67 2.44
N THR A 124 14.82 5.94 1.20
CA THR A 124 14.67 4.91 0.17
C THR A 124 15.99 4.19 -0.09
N VAL A 125 17.07 4.93 -0.33
CA VAL A 125 18.41 4.35 -0.55
C VAL A 125 18.87 3.54 0.65
N LYS A 126 18.71 4.07 1.87
CA LYS A 126 19.06 3.33 3.10
C LYS A 126 18.24 2.05 3.28
N MET A 127 16.97 2.08 2.92
CA MET A 127 16.08 0.93 3.02
C MET A 127 16.48 -0.16 2.02
N MET A 128 16.81 0.22 0.77
CA MET A 128 17.33 -0.70 -0.24
C MET A 128 18.67 -1.33 0.15
N GLN A 129 19.60 -0.54 0.69
CA GLN A 129 20.89 -1.04 1.17
C GLN A 129 20.70 -2.09 2.28
N LYS A 130 19.88 -1.78 3.29
CA LYS A 130 19.61 -2.73 4.39
C LYS A 130 18.80 -3.94 3.93
N TYR A 131 17.90 -3.78 2.97
CA TYR A 131 17.16 -4.88 2.35
C TYR A 131 18.12 -5.90 1.74
N LYS A 132 19.09 -5.44 0.93
CA LYS A 132 20.11 -6.30 0.32
C LYS A 132 21.04 -6.93 1.37
N GLU A 133 21.47 -6.15 2.36
CA GLU A 133 22.29 -6.63 3.47
C GLU A 133 21.61 -7.78 4.24
N ASN A 134 20.34 -7.63 4.62
CA ASN A 134 19.59 -8.65 5.34
C ASN A 134 19.46 -9.97 4.54
N LEU A 135 19.42 -9.89 3.21
CA LEU A 135 19.32 -11.04 2.32
C LEU A 135 20.69 -11.62 1.93
N GLY A 136 21.80 -11.00 2.35
CA GLY A 136 23.15 -11.39 1.94
C GLY A 136 23.44 -11.17 0.45
N LEU A 137 22.76 -10.21 -0.17
CA LEU A 137 22.97 -9.82 -1.57
C LEU A 137 24.16 -8.85 -1.68
N PRO A 138 24.91 -8.87 -2.80
CA PRO A 138 26.05 -7.97 -2.97
C PRO A 138 25.61 -6.51 -2.95
N ALA A 139 26.41 -5.67 -2.30
CA ALA A 139 26.23 -4.22 -2.31
C ALA A 139 26.43 -3.69 -3.73
N GLN A 140 25.38 -3.13 -4.32
CA GLN A 140 25.42 -2.43 -5.60
C GLN A 140 25.26 -0.93 -5.37
N ASN A 141 25.48 -0.13 -6.42
CA ASN A 141 25.30 1.32 -6.38
C ASN A 141 23.79 1.69 -6.38
N GLU A 142 23.09 1.38 -5.29
CA GLU A 142 21.66 1.67 -5.13
C GLU A 142 21.37 3.17 -5.21
N GLU A 143 22.26 4.00 -4.67
CA GLU A 143 22.10 5.45 -4.72
C GLU A 143 22.11 5.97 -6.16
N GLY A 144 23.07 5.53 -6.98
CA GLY A 144 23.12 5.87 -8.40
C GLY A 144 21.88 5.38 -9.16
N ARG A 145 21.43 4.14 -8.88
CA ARG A 145 20.21 3.57 -9.50
C ARG A 145 18.96 4.40 -9.16
N VAL A 146 18.76 4.73 -7.89
CA VAL A 146 17.61 5.49 -7.39
C VAL A 146 17.61 6.91 -7.97
N ASN A 147 18.73 7.61 -7.88
CA ASN A 147 18.85 8.98 -8.38
C ASN A 147 18.64 9.03 -9.89
N TYR A 148 19.28 8.15 -10.66
CA TYR A 148 19.11 8.08 -12.11
C TYR A 148 17.64 7.85 -12.50
N ALA A 149 16.97 6.90 -11.86
CA ALA A 149 15.57 6.60 -12.15
C ALA A 149 14.63 7.78 -11.81
N LEU A 150 14.85 8.42 -10.67
CA LEU A 150 14.03 9.57 -10.24
C LEU A 150 14.26 10.79 -11.13
N GLU A 151 15.51 11.13 -11.45
CA GLU A 151 15.86 12.24 -12.33
C GLU A 151 15.33 12.02 -13.75
N THR A 152 15.46 10.80 -14.28
CA THR A 152 14.93 10.44 -15.60
C THR A 152 13.42 10.65 -15.66
N MET A 153 12.69 10.14 -14.66
CA MET A 153 11.24 10.33 -14.60
C MET A 153 10.85 11.79 -14.40
N PHE A 154 11.55 12.52 -13.54
CA PHE A 154 11.32 13.94 -13.34
C PHE A 154 11.48 14.72 -14.64
N ASN A 155 12.56 14.51 -15.40
CA ASN A 155 12.81 15.19 -16.67
C ASN A 155 11.72 14.88 -17.71
N LEU A 156 11.24 13.63 -17.75
CA LEU A 156 10.12 13.25 -18.62
C LEU A 156 8.85 14.02 -18.28
N TYR A 157 8.50 14.15 -17.00
CA TYR A 157 7.31 14.91 -16.58
C TYR A 157 7.49 16.40 -16.80
N ASN A 158 8.68 16.94 -16.52
CA ASN A 158 8.98 18.35 -16.71
C ASN A 158 8.81 18.79 -18.18
N SER A 159 9.33 17.96 -19.10
CA SER A 159 9.17 18.22 -20.55
C SER A 159 7.69 18.27 -20.97
N ARG A 160 6.82 17.45 -20.37
CA ARG A 160 5.38 17.44 -20.66
C ARG A 160 4.68 18.69 -20.15
N ILE A 161 5.04 19.19 -18.97
CA ILE A 161 4.47 20.42 -18.41
C ILE A 161 4.87 21.63 -19.26
N ASN A 162 6.13 21.71 -19.67
CA ASN A 162 6.64 22.82 -20.47
C ASN A 162 6.00 22.86 -21.87
N VAL A 163 5.69 21.70 -22.47
CA VAL A 163 4.95 21.64 -23.74
C VAL A 163 3.46 21.98 -23.57
N ALA A 164 2.87 21.68 -22.41
CA ALA A 164 1.46 21.96 -22.12
C ALA A 164 1.17 23.41 -21.73
N ARG A 165 2.20 24.20 -21.37
CA ARG A 165 2.09 25.66 -21.21
C ARG A 165 1.94 26.28 -22.61
N PRO A 166 0.78 26.87 -22.96
CA PRO A 166 0.71 27.67 -24.18
C PRO A 166 1.72 28.80 -24.05
N ALA A 167 2.57 29.00 -25.06
CA ALA A 167 3.35 30.22 -25.19
C ALA A 167 2.36 31.39 -25.07
N SER A 168 2.43 32.14 -23.97
CA SER A 168 1.57 33.29 -23.71
C SER A 168 1.64 34.23 -24.90
N THR A 169 0.69 34.14 -25.82
CA THR A 169 0.54 35.11 -26.90
C THR A 169 -0.07 36.32 -26.23
N ARG A 170 0.77 37.24 -25.76
CA ARG A 170 0.34 38.51 -25.17
C ARG A 170 -0.45 39.27 -26.24
N SER A 171 -1.77 39.25 -26.13
CA SER A 171 -2.62 40.22 -26.81
C SER A 171 -2.53 41.51 -26.02
N SER A 172 -1.88 42.51 -26.61
CA SER A 172 -1.82 43.86 -26.09
C SER A 172 -3.19 44.53 -26.21
N ALA A 173 -3.92 44.59 -25.11
CA ALA A 173 -5.04 45.51 -24.93
C ALA A 173 -4.92 46.14 -23.55
N GLY A 174 -4.60 47.44 -23.53
CA GLY A 174 -4.29 48.18 -22.31
C GLY A 174 -5.50 48.48 -21.43
N SER A 175 -5.24 48.64 -20.13
CA SER A 175 -5.48 49.88 -19.38
C SER A 175 -5.32 49.65 -17.88
N GLY A 176 -4.39 50.41 -17.28
CA GLY A 176 -4.40 50.89 -15.89
C GLY A 176 -4.70 49.92 -14.75
N SER A 177 -3.65 49.39 -14.10
CA SER A 177 -3.64 49.19 -12.65
C SER A 177 -2.20 48.95 -12.17
N HIS A 178 -1.87 49.47 -10.99
CA HIS A 178 -0.56 49.46 -10.35
C HIS A 178 0.28 48.19 -10.58
N HIS A 179 1.28 48.28 -11.47
CA HIS A 179 2.37 47.30 -11.49
C HIS A 179 3.24 47.55 -10.25
N GLY A 180 3.27 46.60 -9.32
CA GLY A 180 4.14 46.67 -8.15
C GLY A 180 5.60 46.63 -8.58
N LEU A 181 6.46 47.34 -7.83
CA LEU A 181 7.92 47.44 -8.02
C LEU A 181 8.66 46.09 -8.14
N LEU A 182 8.01 45.00 -7.70
CA LEU A 182 8.50 43.62 -7.83
C LEU A 182 8.39 43.04 -9.24
N ASP A 183 7.52 43.58 -10.07
CA ASP A 183 7.32 43.09 -11.44
C ASP A 183 8.32 43.71 -12.43
N GLU A 184 8.76 44.95 -12.19
CA GLU A 184 9.86 45.59 -12.92
C GLU A 184 11.24 44.93 -12.64
N LEU A 185 11.35 44.14 -11.57
CA LEU A 185 12.56 43.38 -11.20
C LEU A 185 12.49 41.91 -11.61
N ARG A 186 11.39 41.46 -12.23
CA ARG A 186 11.30 40.13 -12.81
C ARG A 186 11.85 40.17 -14.23
N ASP A 187 13.12 39.84 -14.37
CA ASP A 187 13.69 39.49 -15.67
C ASP A 187 12.92 38.29 -16.26
N GLU A 188 12.22 38.50 -17.39
CA GLU A 188 11.45 37.45 -18.10
C GLU A 188 12.36 36.32 -18.63
N ASP A 189 13.69 36.48 -18.61
CA ASP A 189 14.68 35.51 -19.10
C ASP A 189 15.26 34.56 -18.01
N ASP A 190 14.91 34.72 -16.73
CA ASP A 190 15.53 33.96 -15.62
C ASP A 190 14.73 32.73 -15.12
N LEU A 191 13.63 32.37 -15.78
CA LEU A 191 12.72 31.31 -15.33
C LEU A 191 12.46 30.26 -16.41
N ASP A 192 13.11 29.09 -16.33
CA ASP A 192 12.38 27.80 -16.39
C ASP A 192 13.28 26.55 -16.23
N GLU A 193 14.54 26.53 -16.69
CA GLU A 193 15.38 25.32 -16.53
C GLU A 193 15.97 25.19 -15.11
N ASN A 194 16.43 26.30 -14.53
CA ASN A 194 17.08 26.29 -13.21
C ASN A 194 16.07 26.05 -12.08
N ALA A 195 14.82 26.51 -12.24
CA ALA A 195 13.73 26.29 -11.28
C ALA A 195 13.31 24.80 -11.20
N SER A 196 13.35 24.10 -12.32
CA SER A 196 13.01 22.68 -12.43
C SER A 196 14.02 21.78 -11.69
N MET A 197 15.33 22.00 -11.91
CA MET A 197 16.38 21.31 -11.15
C MET A 197 16.32 21.67 -9.66
N ASN A 198 15.87 22.89 -9.34
CA ASN A 198 15.67 23.34 -7.96
C ASN A 198 14.48 22.68 -7.29
N GLU A 199 13.41 22.28 -7.99
CA GLU A 199 12.24 21.61 -7.42
C GLU A 199 12.62 20.27 -6.77
N LEU A 200 13.21 19.35 -7.57
CA LEU A 200 13.61 18.03 -7.09
C LEU A 200 14.64 18.12 -5.95
N LYS A 201 15.59 19.06 -6.06
CA LYS A 201 16.58 19.32 -5.00
C LYS A 201 15.92 19.86 -3.73
N SER A 202 15.01 20.82 -3.85
CA SER A 202 14.31 21.44 -2.72
C SER A 202 13.46 20.42 -1.98
N TYR A 203 12.74 19.56 -2.72
CA TYR A 203 11.97 18.47 -2.13
C TYR A 203 12.87 17.50 -1.33
N ASN A 204 13.97 17.05 -1.92
CA ASN A 204 14.88 16.11 -1.28
C ASN A 204 15.65 16.71 -0.09
N LEU A 205 15.94 18.01 -0.12
CA LEU A 205 16.61 18.71 0.98
C LEU A 205 15.64 19.10 2.11
N GLY A 206 14.35 19.25 1.80
CA GLY A 206 13.32 19.57 2.78
C GLY A 206 13.19 18.51 3.87
N MET A 207 12.63 18.90 5.01
CA MET A 207 12.40 17.99 6.13
C MET A 207 11.46 16.84 5.75
N VAL A 208 11.68 15.70 6.38
CA VAL A 208 10.85 14.50 6.23
C VAL A 208 9.65 14.59 7.17
N GLU A 209 8.49 14.16 6.70
CA GLU A 209 7.27 14.13 7.50
C GLU A 209 7.33 13.03 8.56
N LYS A 210 7.03 13.38 9.82
CA LYS A 210 7.20 12.48 10.98
C LYS A 210 5.97 11.65 11.32
N HIS A 211 4.79 12.12 10.91
CA HIS A 211 3.52 11.46 11.19
C HIS A 211 3.00 10.79 9.92
N PRO A 212 2.17 9.75 10.02
CA PRO A 212 1.49 9.18 8.87
C PRO A 212 0.76 10.30 8.12
N VAL A 213 1.10 10.50 6.85
CA VAL A 213 0.51 11.54 6.01
C VAL A 213 -0.33 10.86 4.95
N ASP A 214 -1.50 11.42 4.66
CA ASP A 214 -2.18 11.12 3.41
C ASP A 214 -1.32 11.70 2.26
N ILE A 215 -0.57 10.81 1.60
CA ILE A 215 0.36 11.19 0.54
C ILE A 215 -0.34 11.90 -0.62
N LEU A 216 -1.60 11.58 -0.91
CA LEU A 216 -2.35 12.23 -1.99
C LEU A 216 -2.71 13.66 -1.60
N ASP A 217 -3.17 13.84 -0.36
CA ASP A 217 -3.46 15.18 0.16
C ASP A 217 -2.19 16.04 0.31
N TYR A 218 -1.05 15.43 0.69
CA TYR A 218 0.25 16.10 0.71
C TYR A 218 0.59 16.69 -0.67
N TRP A 219 0.58 15.87 -1.72
CA TRP A 219 0.92 16.35 -3.07
C TRP A 219 -0.10 17.32 -3.63
N LYS A 220 -1.37 17.19 -3.25
CA LYS A 220 -2.42 18.16 -3.60
C LYS A 220 -2.14 19.54 -2.99
N ARG A 221 -1.71 19.61 -1.73
CA ARG A 221 -1.36 20.88 -1.06
C ARG A 221 -0.06 21.50 -1.60
N HIS A 222 0.88 20.68 -2.05
CA HIS A 222 2.19 21.12 -2.56
C HIS A 222 2.24 21.29 -4.08
N SER A 223 1.12 21.13 -4.79
CA SER A 223 1.10 21.13 -6.26
C SER A 223 1.52 22.46 -6.88
N SER A 224 1.36 23.59 -6.18
CA SER A 224 1.80 24.90 -6.68
C SER A 224 3.29 25.14 -6.50
N ALA A 225 3.89 24.58 -5.44
CA ALA A 225 5.32 24.72 -5.14
C ALA A 225 6.17 23.66 -5.84
N SER A 226 5.58 22.50 -6.15
CA SER A 226 6.24 21.38 -6.81
C SER A 226 5.31 20.75 -7.86
N PRO A 227 5.05 21.45 -8.98
CA PRO A 227 4.07 21.02 -9.97
C PRO A 227 4.49 19.74 -10.70
N THR A 228 5.78 19.59 -11.02
CA THR A 228 6.30 18.43 -11.74
C THR A 228 6.24 17.18 -10.86
N LEU A 229 6.68 17.29 -9.61
CA LEU A 229 6.63 16.19 -8.66
C LEU A 229 5.20 15.83 -8.28
N ALA A 230 4.29 16.80 -8.12
CA ALA A 230 2.89 16.52 -7.82
C ALA A 230 2.19 15.76 -8.97
N MET A 231 2.48 16.14 -10.22
CA MET A 231 1.96 15.41 -11.38
C MET A 231 2.54 13.99 -11.45
N MET A 232 3.84 13.84 -11.20
CA MET A 232 4.49 12.53 -11.15
C MET A 232 3.93 11.65 -10.02
N ALA A 233 3.75 12.21 -8.82
CA ALA A 233 3.21 11.50 -7.68
C ALA A 233 1.79 10.98 -7.93
N ARG A 234 0.91 11.81 -8.49
CA ARG A 234 -0.45 11.42 -8.85
C ARG A 234 -0.47 10.18 -9.76
N ASP A 235 0.36 10.19 -10.80
CA ASP A 235 0.35 9.13 -11.81
C ASP A 235 1.07 7.86 -11.31
N ILE A 236 2.16 8.01 -10.56
CA ILE A 236 2.93 6.88 -10.01
C ILE A 236 2.18 6.17 -8.87
N PHE A 237 1.49 6.92 -8.00
CA PHE A 237 0.71 6.33 -6.90
C PHE A 237 -0.55 5.60 -7.36
N ALA A 238 -1.04 5.90 -8.56
CA ALA A 238 -2.15 5.17 -9.16
C ALA A 238 -1.79 3.75 -9.61
N VAL A 239 -0.50 3.39 -9.64
CA VAL A 239 -0.06 2.03 -10.03
C VAL A 239 -0.30 1.06 -8.86
N PRO A 240 -1.19 0.06 -9.00
CA PRO A 240 -1.36 -0.96 -7.98
C PRO A 240 -0.17 -1.93 -8.00
N VAL A 241 0.18 -2.46 -6.84
CA VAL A 241 1.24 -3.48 -6.70
C VAL A 241 0.73 -4.89 -6.98
N SER A 242 -0.57 -5.09 -6.81
CA SER A 242 -1.25 -6.39 -6.91
C SER A 242 -2.31 -6.38 -8.01
N THR A 243 -2.64 -7.57 -8.52
CA THR A 243 -3.78 -7.78 -9.44
C THR A 243 -5.11 -7.90 -8.71
N VAL A 244 -5.10 -8.02 -7.37
CA VAL A 244 -6.30 -8.16 -6.54
C VAL A 244 -7.37 -7.09 -6.81
N PRO A 245 -7.06 -5.80 -7.06
CA PRO A 245 -8.09 -4.83 -7.42
C PRO A 245 -8.85 -5.20 -8.69
N SER A 246 -8.13 -5.71 -9.71
CA SER A 246 -8.76 -6.19 -10.94
C SER A 246 -9.57 -7.47 -10.72
N GLU A 247 -9.05 -8.42 -9.93
CA GLU A 247 -9.76 -9.67 -9.59
C GLU A 247 -11.02 -9.40 -8.75
N SER A 248 -10.97 -8.45 -7.81
CA SER A 248 -12.10 -7.99 -7.02
C SER A 248 -13.18 -7.34 -7.90
N CYS A 249 -12.76 -6.53 -8.89
CA CYS A 249 -13.67 -5.98 -9.90
C CYS A 249 -14.36 -7.10 -10.69
N PHE A 250 -13.61 -8.09 -11.19
CA PHE A 250 -14.19 -9.22 -11.93
C PHE A 250 -15.10 -10.10 -11.05
N SER A 251 -14.72 -10.36 -9.81
CA SER A 251 -15.54 -11.11 -8.85
C SER A 251 -16.86 -10.38 -8.55
N SER A 252 -16.78 -9.08 -8.28
CA SER A 252 -17.96 -8.21 -8.11
C SER A 252 -18.83 -8.19 -9.36
N ALA A 253 -18.23 -8.28 -10.55
CA ALA A 253 -18.95 -8.29 -11.80
C ALA A 253 -19.73 -9.59 -12.05
N ASN A 254 -19.44 -10.69 -11.35
CA ASN A 254 -20.31 -11.88 -11.35
C ASN A 254 -21.71 -11.58 -10.76
N ARG A 255 -21.85 -10.54 -9.94
CA ARG A 255 -23.19 -10.06 -9.49
C ARG A 255 -23.94 -9.35 -10.62
N ILE A 256 -23.22 -8.83 -11.61
CA ILE A 256 -23.78 -8.18 -12.80
C ILE A 256 -24.11 -9.24 -13.86
N LEU A 257 -23.25 -10.23 -14.08
CA LEU A 257 -23.50 -11.39 -14.94
C LEU A 257 -24.00 -12.57 -14.10
N THR A 258 -25.32 -12.61 -13.87
CA THR A 258 -25.97 -13.76 -13.23
C THR A 258 -26.41 -14.78 -14.27
N ASP A 259 -26.71 -16.02 -13.86
CA ASP A 259 -27.25 -17.07 -14.75
C ASP A 259 -28.51 -16.60 -15.50
N LYS A 260 -29.32 -15.74 -14.87
CA LYS A 260 -30.53 -15.14 -15.44
C LYS A 260 -30.25 -13.93 -16.34
N ARG A 261 -29.04 -13.36 -16.28
CA ARG A 261 -28.62 -12.14 -17.03
C ARG A 261 -27.27 -12.36 -17.74
N SER A 262 -27.14 -13.49 -18.44
CA SER A 262 -25.91 -13.92 -19.12
C SER A 262 -25.77 -13.44 -20.58
N LYS A 263 -26.79 -12.75 -21.13
CA LYS A 263 -26.81 -12.28 -22.53
C LYS A 263 -26.40 -10.80 -22.72
N LEU A 264 -25.69 -10.22 -21.76
CA LEU A 264 -25.21 -8.84 -21.88
C LEU A 264 -24.07 -8.76 -22.89
N GLY A 265 -24.16 -7.84 -23.85
CA GLY A 265 -23.03 -7.54 -24.74
C GLY A 265 -21.88 -6.87 -23.97
N PRO A 266 -20.61 -7.03 -24.41
CA PRO A 266 -19.44 -6.50 -23.71
C PRO A 266 -19.54 -5.01 -23.36
N ASN A 267 -20.00 -4.18 -24.29
CA ASN A 267 -20.15 -2.74 -24.08
C ASN A 267 -21.15 -2.37 -22.99
N VAL A 268 -22.24 -3.15 -22.87
CA VAL A 268 -23.26 -2.90 -21.83
C VAL A 268 -22.74 -3.38 -20.48
N PHE A 269 -22.03 -4.51 -20.46
CA PHE A 269 -21.40 -5.03 -19.25
C PHE A 269 -20.37 -4.07 -18.67
N GLU A 270 -19.46 -3.56 -19.50
CA GLU A 270 -18.45 -2.57 -19.08
C GLU A 270 -19.10 -1.33 -18.47
N ARG A 271 -20.11 -0.76 -19.12
CA ARG A 271 -20.86 0.40 -18.60
C ARG A 271 -21.50 0.13 -17.25
N LEU A 272 -22.05 -1.07 -17.03
CA LEU A 272 -22.67 -1.45 -15.76
C LEU A 272 -21.61 -1.59 -14.65
N VAL A 273 -20.45 -2.17 -14.96
CA VAL A 273 -19.33 -2.28 -14.01
C VAL A 273 -18.83 -0.89 -13.61
N CYS A 274 -18.55 -0.02 -14.60
CA CYS A 274 -18.10 1.35 -14.33
C CYS A 274 -19.14 2.18 -13.58
N MET A 275 -20.41 2.12 -13.99
CA MET A 275 -21.48 2.88 -13.34
C MET A 275 -21.66 2.45 -11.88
N LYS A 276 -21.57 1.14 -11.58
CA LYS A 276 -21.58 0.65 -10.20
C LYS A 276 -20.42 1.25 -9.40
N ASP A 277 -19.19 1.13 -9.90
CA ASP A 277 -18.00 1.62 -9.20
C ASP A 277 -18.05 3.15 -8.97
N TRP A 278 -18.54 3.93 -9.94
CA TRP A 278 -18.72 5.37 -9.78
C TRP A 278 -19.77 5.76 -8.74
N ILE A 279 -20.90 5.05 -8.70
CA ILE A 279 -21.93 5.26 -7.66
C ILE A 279 -21.36 4.91 -6.29
N ASP A 280 -20.62 3.81 -6.17
CA ASP A 280 -19.96 3.44 -4.92
C ASP A 280 -18.90 4.50 -4.51
N ALA A 281 -18.20 5.10 -5.48
CA ALA A 281 -17.23 6.17 -5.23
C ALA A 281 -17.89 7.44 -4.69
N GLU A 282 -18.99 7.85 -5.30
CA GLU A 282 -19.78 9.02 -4.89
C GLU A 282 -20.28 8.87 -3.45
N ASN A 283 -20.75 7.66 -3.12
CA ASN A 283 -21.22 7.32 -1.77
C ASN A 283 -20.09 6.98 -0.79
N ARG A 284 -18.83 6.91 -1.25
CA ARG A 284 -17.66 6.44 -0.47
C ARG A 284 -17.83 5.04 0.11
N THR A 285 -18.56 4.17 -0.59
CA THR A 285 -18.85 2.79 -0.22
C THR A 285 -18.05 1.76 -1.04
N GLN A 286 -17.05 2.18 -1.80
CA GLN A 286 -16.21 1.29 -2.61
C GLN A 286 -15.52 0.18 -1.81
N HIS A 287 -15.21 0.43 -0.53
CA HIS A 287 -14.65 -0.57 0.39
C HIS A 287 -15.68 -1.53 0.96
N PHE A 288 -16.98 -1.28 0.74
CA PHE A 288 -18.08 -2.05 1.30
C PHE A 288 -18.61 -3.02 0.24
N VAL A 289 -18.44 -4.31 0.47
CA VAL A 289 -19.05 -5.37 -0.34
C VAL A 289 -20.26 -5.92 0.45
N PRO A 290 -21.51 -5.63 0.04
CA PRO A 290 -22.68 -6.14 0.76
C PRO A 290 -22.68 -7.67 0.74
N GLY A 291 -22.69 -8.33 1.90
CA GLY A 291 -22.73 -9.79 2.01
C GLY A 291 -21.37 -10.50 2.12
N GLU A 292 -20.25 -9.76 2.11
CA GLU A 292 -19.00 -10.24 2.70
C GLU A 292 -18.95 -9.69 4.12
N THR A 293 -19.15 -10.54 5.14
CA THR A 293 -18.71 -10.17 6.49
C THR A 293 -17.23 -9.85 6.40
N SER A 294 -16.89 -8.58 6.57
CA SER A 294 -15.52 -8.09 6.64
C SER A 294 -14.72 -9.02 7.56
N SER A 295 -13.72 -9.72 7.02
CA SER A 295 -12.69 -10.36 7.84
C SER A 295 -11.62 -9.35 8.29
N CYS A 296 -11.85 -8.06 8.03
CA CYS A 296 -11.03 -6.93 8.43
C CYS A 296 -11.81 -6.04 9.41
N ALA A 297 -12.18 -6.59 10.56
CA ALA A 297 -12.56 -5.83 11.75
C ALA A 297 -12.12 -6.61 13.00
N GLU A 298 -11.06 -6.07 13.62
CA GLU A 298 -10.65 -6.07 15.03
C GLU A 298 -11.00 -7.23 15.98
N THR A 299 -10.00 -7.64 16.76
CA THR A 299 -10.24 -7.98 18.17
C THR A 299 -9.04 -7.54 19.02
N GLN A 300 -9.19 -6.40 19.70
CA GLN A 300 -8.48 -6.09 20.93
C GLN A 300 -9.50 -6.16 22.09
N GLY A 301 -9.12 -6.81 23.19
CA GLY A 301 -9.64 -6.47 24.53
C GLY A 301 -10.72 -7.36 25.15
N SER A 302 -10.26 -8.39 25.87
CA SER A 302 -10.76 -8.93 27.15
C SER A 302 -11.78 -8.09 27.95
N GLY A 303 -12.83 -8.75 28.49
CA GLY A 303 -13.42 -8.35 29.78
C GLY A 303 -14.90 -8.67 30.03
N THR A 304 -15.15 -9.76 30.76
CA THR A 304 -16.25 -10.02 31.72
C THR A 304 -17.72 -10.01 31.28
N ALA A 305 -18.35 -11.17 31.49
CA ALA A 305 -19.78 -11.40 31.48
C ALA A 305 -20.52 -10.66 32.62
N THR A 306 -21.74 -10.21 32.33
CA THR A 306 -22.88 -10.23 33.26
C THR A 306 -24.18 -10.18 32.46
N GLU A 307 -25.13 -11.00 32.88
CA GLU A 307 -26.50 -11.12 32.36
C GLU A 307 -27.34 -9.86 32.68
N ALA A 308 -28.27 -9.49 31.80
CA ALA A 308 -29.70 -9.33 32.12
C ALA A 308 -30.47 -8.55 31.03
N GLU A 309 -31.59 -9.16 30.66
CA GLU A 309 -32.91 -8.58 30.38
C GLU A 309 -33.19 -7.80 29.08
N SER A 310 -34.33 -8.22 28.52
CA SER A 310 -35.03 -7.80 27.31
C SER A 310 -35.75 -6.48 27.49
N ASP A 311 -35.69 -5.61 26.48
CA ASP A 311 -36.78 -4.69 26.17
C ASP A 311 -36.83 -4.47 24.65
N ASP A 312 -38.04 -4.65 24.09
CA ASP A 312 -38.39 -4.42 22.69
C ASP A 312 -38.41 -2.90 22.42
N GLU A 313 -37.45 -2.38 21.65
CA GLU A 313 -37.56 -1.04 21.05
C GLU A 313 -37.32 -1.07 19.53
N GLU A 314 -38.17 -0.30 18.86
CA GLU A 314 -38.44 -0.23 17.43
C GLU A 314 -37.26 0.33 16.62
N TYR A 315 -36.95 -0.31 15.49
CA TYR A 315 -35.80 -0.01 14.62
C TYR A 315 -36.02 1.27 13.79
N ASP A 316 -35.29 2.36 14.10
CA ASP A 316 -35.19 3.59 13.28
C ASP A 316 -33.90 3.58 12.43
N PRO A 317 -33.97 3.62 11.07
CA PRO A 317 -32.80 3.53 10.19
C PRO A 317 -31.87 4.77 10.15
N LYS A 318 -32.05 5.77 11.00
CA LYS A 318 -31.29 7.04 10.94
C LYS A 318 -30.16 7.21 11.95
N ASP A 319 -29.89 6.22 12.79
CA ASP A 319 -28.93 6.36 13.90
C ASP A 319 -27.54 5.72 13.65
N THR A 320 -27.24 5.28 12.43
CA THR A 320 -25.97 4.60 12.10
C THR A 320 -24.78 5.52 11.80
N GLU A 321 -24.92 6.85 11.84
CA GLU A 321 -23.85 7.77 11.42
C GLU A 321 -22.93 8.31 12.54
N LEU A 322 -23.11 7.98 13.82
CA LEU A 322 -22.39 8.70 14.89
C LEU A 322 -21.46 7.89 15.81
N TRP A 323 -21.26 6.59 15.58
CA TRP A 323 -20.37 5.81 16.46
C TRP A 323 -18.86 5.96 16.13
N TYR A 324 -18.52 6.39 14.90
CA TYR A 324 -17.12 6.45 14.44
C TYR A 324 -16.33 7.70 14.91
N LEU A 325 -16.99 8.73 15.45
CA LEU A 325 -16.35 10.02 15.80
C LEU A 325 -16.00 10.19 17.29
N ARG A 326 -16.21 9.18 18.15
CA ARG A 326 -16.09 9.36 19.61
C ARG A 326 -14.89 8.72 20.32
N LYS A 327 -13.91 8.19 19.59
CA LYS A 327 -12.60 7.82 20.18
C LYS A 327 -11.47 8.19 19.23
N ASN A 328 -11.02 9.45 19.30
CA ASN A 328 -9.66 9.92 19.04
C ASN A 328 -9.63 11.47 19.07
N TYR A 329 -9.81 12.03 20.27
CA TYR A 329 -9.24 13.33 20.63
C TYR A 329 -8.26 13.11 21.78
#